data_AF-A0A0B2NWS3-F1
#
_entry.id   AF-A0A0B2NWS3-F1
#
_cell.length_a   1.000
_cell.length_b   1.000
_cell.length_c   1.000
_cell.angle_alpha   90.00
_cell.angle_beta   90.00
_cell.angle_gamma   90.00
#
_symmetry.space_group_name_H-M   'P 1'
#
loop_
_entity.id
_entity.type
_entity.pdbx_description
1 polymer ?
#
loop_
_entity_poly.entity_id
_entity_poly.type
_entity_poly.pdbx_seq_one_letter_code
_entity_poly.pdbx_strand_id
1 'polypeptide(L)'
;MKEQEMLEPTELKSYPNFSDSKHNLLCSELKQLYVAITRTRQRLWICENTEEYSRPMFDYWRKKGLVQFKELDDSLAQAMKVASSPEEWRSRGKKLYYQNNYEMATMCFERAGDSYWERKSKASGLRANANRLRDLNPEDSNAMLREAAEIFEGIGMVESAAQCFSDLGDYKRAGMNLSFGMYGYTCMSFAYKVLY
;
A
#
# COMPACT_ATOMS: atom_id res chain seq x y z
N MET A 1 35.01 -44.82 -46.83
CA MET A 1 34.69 -45.06 -45.40
C MET A 1 35.59 -44.12 -44.62
N LYS A 2 35.17 -43.09 -43.88
CA LYS A 2 33.87 -42.59 -43.42
C LYS A 2 34.06 -41.07 -43.17
N GLU A 3 33.19 -40.26 -43.75
CA GLU A 3 32.14 -39.46 -43.08
C GLU A 3 32.61 -38.01 -42.92
N GLN A 4 32.17 -37.20 -43.88
CA GLN A 4 32.10 -35.75 -43.80
C GLN A 4 31.26 -35.39 -42.58
N GLU A 5 31.81 -34.58 -41.68
CA GLU A 5 31.05 -33.84 -40.67
C GLU A 5 30.06 -32.91 -41.41
N MET A 6 28.86 -33.43 -41.63
CA MET A 6 27.70 -32.65 -42.02
C MET A 6 27.38 -31.74 -40.84
N LEU A 7 27.76 -30.46 -40.97
CA LEU A 7 27.14 -29.39 -40.21
C LEU A 7 25.64 -29.43 -40.51
N GLU A 8 24.88 -30.01 -39.57
CA GLU A 8 23.43 -29.89 -39.49
C GLU A 8 23.06 -28.41 -39.72
N PRO A 9 22.27 -28.07 -40.76
CA PRO A 9 21.80 -26.72 -40.95
C PRO A 9 21.07 -26.32 -39.68
N THR A 10 21.57 -25.30 -38.99
CA THR A 10 20.85 -24.68 -37.89
C THR A 10 19.50 -24.30 -38.46
N GLU A 11 18.44 -25.02 -38.08
CA GLU A 11 17.09 -24.75 -38.52
C GLU A 11 16.89 -23.24 -38.39
N LEU A 12 16.73 -22.57 -39.54
CA LEU A 12 16.34 -21.18 -39.60
C LEU A 12 15.00 -21.12 -38.88
N LYS A 13 15.03 -20.86 -37.57
CA LYS A 13 13.83 -20.61 -36.77
C LYS A 13 13.15 -19.43 -37.42
N SER A 14 12.19 -19.73 -38.28
CA SER A 14 11.26 -18.80 -38.88
C SER A 14 10.55 -18.12 -37.72
N TYR A 15 10.95 -16.89 -37.42
CA TYR A 15 10.22 -16.06 -36.48
C TYR A 15 8.88 -15.74 -37.12
N PRO A 16 7.76 -15.82 -36.37
CA PRO A 16 6.45 -15.54 -36.91
C PRO A 16 6.42 -14.11 -37.49
N ASN A 17 5.82 -13.97 -38.67
CA ASN A 17 5.67 -12.66 -39.31
C ASN A 17 4.83 -11.74 -38.41
N PHE A 18 5.32 -10.52 -38.22
CA PHE A 18 4.58 -9.51 -37.46
C PHE A 18 3.29 -9.15 -38.20
N SER A 19 2.16 -9.22 -37.49
CA SER A 19 0.85 -8.84 -37.97
C SER A 19 0.27 -7.80 -37.01
N ASP A 20 0.02 -6.58 -37.52
CA ASP A 20 -0.45 -5.46 -36.71
C ASP A 20 -1.79 -5.77 -36.01
N SER A 21 -2.73 -6.39 -36.73
CA SER A 21 -4.03 -6.79 -36.17
C SER A 21 -3.93 -7.84 -35.06
N LYS A 22 -2.90 -8.69 -35.07
CA LYS A 22 -2.70 -9.73 -34.05
C LYS A 22 -1.80 -9.27 -32.90
N HIS A 23 -0.89 -8.35 -33.15
CA HIS A 23 0.17 -7.96 -32.21
C HIS A 23 0.07 -6.50 -31.74
N ASN A 24 -1.01 -5.78 -32.06
CA ASN A 24 -1.23 -4.43 -31.53
C ASN A 24 -1.12 -4.35 -29.99
N LEU A 25 -1.56 -5.40 -29.29
CA LEU A 25 -1.46 -5.53 -27.84
C LEU A 25 0.00 -5.53 -27.38
N LEU A 26 0.90 -6.17 -28.13
CA LEU A 26 2.34 -6.17 -27.82
C LEU A 26 2.90 -4.74 -27.84
N CYS A 27 2.43 -3.89 -28.76
CA CYS A 27 2.85 -2.49 -28.81
C CYS A 27 2.42 -1.71 -27.55
N SER A 28 1.21 -1.95 -27.03
CA SER A 28 0.81 -1.37 -25.74
C SER A 28 1.64 -1.91 -24.57
N GLU A 29 1.89 -3.22 -24.51
CA GLU A 29 2.71 -3.81 -23.45
C GLU A 29 4.15 -3.29 -23.46
N LEU A 30 4.78 -3.17 -24.64
CA LEU A 30 6.13 -2.60 -24.77
C LEU A 30 6.17 -1.13 -24.37
N LYS A 31 5.11 -0.36 -24.63
CA LYS A 31 4.99 1.02 -24.14
C LYS A 31 4.87 1.06 -22.62
N GLN A 32 4.09 0.16 -22.02
CA GLN A 32 4.01 0.05 -20.56
C GLN A 32 5.36 -0.30 -19.95
N LEU A 33 6.09 -1.25 -20.55
CA LEU A 33 7.45 -1.61 -20.14
C LEU A 33 8.40 -0.41 -20.24
N TYR A 34 8.36 0.35 -21.34
CA TYR A 34 9.14 1.58 -21.50
C TYR A 34 8.84 2.60 -20.39
N VAL A 35 7.56 2.83 -20.07
CA VAL A 35 7.16 3.73 -18.98
C VAL A 35 7.64 3.21 -17.64
N ALA A 36 7.49 1.92 -17.35
CA ALA A 36 7.95 1.31 -16.11
C ALA A 36 9.45 1.48 -15.91
N ILE A 37 10.26 1.21 -16.95
CA ILE A 37 11.72 1.37 -16.91
C ILE A 37 12.11 2.83 -16.71
N THR A 38 11.50 3.77 -17.45
CA THR A 38 11.90 5.18 -17.43
C THR A 38 11.34 5.98 -16.25
N ARG A 39 10.24 5.53 -15.62
CA ARG A 39 9.62 6.22 -14.47
C ARG A 39 10.03 5.65 -13.13
N THR A 40 10.61 4.46 -13.09
CA THR A 40 11.14 3.87 -11.85
C THR A 40 12.18 4.80 -11.24
N ARG A 41 11.98 5.17 -9.98
CA ARG A 41 12.90 6.07 -9.24
C ARG A 41 14.03 5.35 -8.51
N GLN A 42 13.91 4.03 -8.32
CA GLN A 42 14.87 3.22 -7.58
C GLN A 42 15.14 1.91 -8.33
N ARG A 43 14.39 0.84 -8.00
CA ARG A 43 14.54 -0.49 -8.59
C ARG A 43 13.22 -0.94 -9.21
N LEU A 44 13.29 -1.47 -10.43
CA LEU A 44 12.15 -2.08 -11.11
C LEU A 44 12.28 -3.59 -10.97
N TRP A 45 11.24 -4.22 -10.41
CA TRP A 45 11.14 -5.66 -10.33
C TRP A 45 10.11 -6.13 -11.35
N ILE A 46 10.53 -7.00 -12.27
CA ILE A 46 9.65 -7.68 -13.21
C ILE A 46 9.66 -9.15 -12.79
N CYS A 47 8.50 -9.66 -12.39
CA CYS A 47 8.34 -11.04 -11.95
C CYS A 47 7.43 -11.76 -12.94
N GLU A 48 7.86 -12.93 -13.40
CA GLU A 48 7.06 -13.86 -14.20
C GLU A 48 7.29 -15.24 -13.61
N ASN A 49 6.20 -15.95 -13.30
CA ASN A 49 6.25 -17.25 -12.64
C ASN A 49 6.38 -18.40 -13.63
N THR A 50 6.12 -18.13 -14.91
CA THR A 50 6.13 -19.11 -16.00
C THR A 50 7.41 -18.95 -16.83
N GLU A 51 8.31 -19.92 -16.76
CA GLU A 51 9.61 -19.84 -17.43
C GLU A 51 9.45 -19.62 -18.94
N GLU A 52 8.51 -20.31 -19.57
CA GLU A 52 8.26 -20.26 -21.02
C GLU A 52 7.89 -18.85 -21.50
N TYR A 53 7.19 -18.06 -20.68
CA TYR A 53 6.76 -16.70 -21.03
C TYR A 53 7.88 -15.68 -20.85
N SER A 54 8.72 -15.86 -19.85
CA SER A 54 9.83 -14.94 -19.56
C SER A 54 11.03 -15.13 -20.48
N ARG A 55 11.24 -16.38 -20.95
CA ARG A 55 12.44 -16.79 -21.71
C ARG A 55 12.74 -15.95 -22.95
N PRO A 56 11.77 -15.57 -23.81
CA PRO A 56 12.06 -14.74 -24.98
C PRO A 56 12.67 -13.37 -24.63
N MET A 57 12.15 -12.71 -23.59
CA MET A 57 12.68 -11.42 -23.14
C MET A 57 14.04 -11.56 -22.45
N PHE A 58 14.22 -12.61 -21.63
CA PHE A 58 15.51 -12.90 -21.03
C PHE A 58 16.59 -13.18 -22.07
N ASP A 59 16.29 -14.02 -23.08
CA ASP A 59 17.24 -14.33 -24.16
C ASP A 59 17.58 -13.08 -24.98
N TYR A 60 16.58 -12.22 -25.25
CA TYR A 60 16.80 -10.94 -25.92
C TYR A 60 17.76 -10.04 -25.12
N TRP A 61 17.48 -9.81 -23.84
CA TRP A 61 18.34 -8.98 -23.00
C TRP A 61 19.73 -9.60 -22.77
N ARG A 62 19.81 -10.93 -22.70
CA ARG A 62 21.09 -11.66 -22.61
C ARG A 62 21.93 -11.43 -23.85
N LYS A 63 21.34 -11.56 -25.04
CA LYS A 63 22.03 -11.27 -26.33
C LYS A 63 22.50 -9.81 -26.43
N LYS A 64 21.79 -8.88 -25.79
CA LYS A 64 22.17 -7.46 -25.72
C LYS A 64 23.19 -7.16 -24.61
N GLY A 65 23.54 -8.15 -23.78
CA GLY A 65 24.45 -7.96 -22.64
C GLY A 65 23.88 -7.07 -21.52
N LEU A 66 22.55 -6.99 -21.39
CA LEU A 66 21.86 -6.09 -20.45
C LEU A 66 21.49 -6.76 -19.11
N VAL A 67 21.59 -8.09 -19.01
CA VAL A 67 21.17 -8.85 -17.83
C VAL A 67 22.29 -9.74 -17.32
N GLN A 68 22.28 -9.97 -16.01
CA GLN A 68 23.13 -10.94 -15.31
C GLN A 68 22.22 -11.99 -14.67
N PHE A 69 22.70 -13.24 -14.63
CA PHE A 69 22.01 -14.32 -13.95
C PHE A 69 22.56 -14.43 -12.54
N LYS A 70 21.66 -14.32 -11.56
CA LYS A 70 21.97 -14.54 -10.15
C LYS A 70 20.82 -15.32 -9.54
N GLU A 71 21.15 -16.34 -8.75
CA GLU A 71 20.16 -17.04 -7.95
C GLU A 71 19.59 -16.09 -6.88
N LEU A 72 18.31 -16.24 -6.56
CA LEU A 72 17.67 -15.48 -5.50
C LEU A 72 18.09 -16.05 -4.15
N ASP A 73 19.29 -15.69 -3.70
CA ASP A 73 19.80 -16.00 -2.37
C ASP A 73 19.30 -14.98 -1.33
N ASP A 74 19.42 -15.31 -0.04
CA ASP A 74 18.98 -14.44 1.06
C ASP A 74 19.67 -13.08 1.05
N SER A 75 20.93 -13.01 0.60
CA SER A 75 21.69 -11.76 0.50
C SER A 75 21.12 -10.85 -0.58
N LEU A 76 20.74 -11.42 -1.73
CA LEU A 76 20.12 -10.71 -2.84
C LEU A 76 18.73 -10.26 -2.43
N ALA A 77 17.91 -11.15 -1.87
CA ALA A 77 16.60 -10.81 -1.35
C ALA A 77 16.67 -9.68 -0.32
N GLN A 78 17.69 -9.65 0.54
CA GLN A 78 17.91 -8.55 1.47
C GLN A 78 18.34 -7.26 0.75
N ALA A 79 19.22 -7.33 -0.25
CA ALA A 79 19.60 -6.17 -1.07
C ALA A 79 18.45 -5.63 -1.95
N MET A 80 17.45 -6.46 -2.27
CA MET A 80 16.24 -6.06 -2.97
C MET A 80 15.33 -5.18 -2.10
N LYS A 81 15.40 -5.33 -0.77
CA LYS A 81 14.64 -4.52 0.18
C LYS A 81 15.28 -3.13 0.29
N VAL A 82 14.78 -2.19 -0.49
CA VAL A 82 14.96 -0.76 -0.15
C VAL A 82 13.91 -0.44 0.91
N ALA A 83 14.26 -0.66 2.17
CA ALA A 83 13.36 -0.32 3.27
C ALA A 83 13.27 1.20 3.38
N SER A 84 12.08 1.75 3.17
CA SER A 84 11.81 3.14 3.53
C SER A 84 11.96 3.31 5.03
N SER A 85 12.48 4.46 5.45
CA SER A 85 12.63 4.75 6.87
C SER A 85 11.27 4.92 7.55
N PRO A 86 11.17 4.71 8.88
CA PRO A 86 9.95 5.01 9.62
C PRO A 86 9.42 6.43 9.38
N GLU A 87 10.31 7.42 9.22
CA GLU A 87 9.95 8.82 8.94
C GLU A 87 9.34 8.99 7.54
N GLU A 88 9.88 8.31 6.53
CA GLU A 88 9.32 8.32 5.17
C GLU A 88 7.93 7.70 5.14
N TRP A 89 7.75 6.57 5.83
CA TRP A 89 6.45 5.93 6.01
C TRP A 89 5.45 6.86 6.71
N ARG A 90 5.86 7.51 7.81
CA ARG A 90 5.02 8.47 8.54
C ARG A 90 4.63 9.67 7.66
N SER A 91 5.57 10.22 6.90
CA SER A 91 5.32 11.33 5.97
C SER A 91 4.32 10.95 4.88
N ARG A 92 4.50 9.77 4.28
CA ARG A 92 3.58 9.23 3.27
C ARG A 92 2.20 8.95 3.85
N GLY A 93 2.14 8.35 5.04
CA GLY A 93 0.92 8.06 5.78
C GLY A 93 0.10 9.33 6.03
N LYS A 94 0.74 10.40 6.51
CA LYS A 94 0.06 11.70 6.71
C LYS A 94 -0.54 12.24 5.41
N LYS A 95 0.21 12.19 4.30
CA LYS A 95 -0.31 12.62 2.99
C LYS A 95 -1.54 11.83 2.56
N LEU A 96 -1.52 10.51 2.72
CA LEU A 96 -2.65 9.63 2.38
C LEU A 96 -3.86 9.87 3.30
N TYR A 97 -3.63 10.06 4.60
CA TYR A 97 -4.66 10.36 5.58
C TYR A 97 -5.44 11.62 5.21
N TYR A 98 -4.75 12.73 4.88
CA TYR A 98 -5.41 13.97 4.46
C TYR A 98 -6.11 13.87 3.09
N GLN A 99 -5.80 12.83 2.30
CA GLN A 99 -6.50 12.50 1.06
C GLN A 99 -7.70 11.57 1.29
N ASN A 100 -8.06 11.28 2.55
CA ASN A 100 -9.08 10.31 2.96
C ASN A 100 -8.78 8.86 2.53
N ASN A 101 -7.54 8.55 2.14
CA ASN A 101 -7.11 7.18 1.85
C ASN A 101 -6.62 6.52 3.14
N TYR A 102 -7.57 6.26 4.04
CA TYR A 102 -7.31 5.81 5.40
C TYR A 102 -6.70 4.42 5.45
N GLU A 103 -7.13 3.50 4.58
CA GLU A 103 -6.59 2.14 4.51
C GLU A 103 -5.08 2.14 4.19
N MET A 104 -4.69 2.85 3.13
CA MET A 104 -3.27 2.97 2.77
C MET A 104 -2.50 3.79 3.80
N ALA A 105 -3.13 4.74 4.48
CA ALA A 105 -2.51 5.49 5.57
C ALA A 105 -2.20 4.59 6.77
N THR A 106 -3.16 3.75 7.20
CA THR A 106 -2.97 2.78 8.30
C THR A 106 -1.76 1.88 8.02
N MET A 107 -1.69 1.26 6.84
CA MET A 107 -0.54 0.43 6.44
C MET A 107 0.79 1.19 6.52
N CYS A 108 0.81 2.47 6.13
CA CYS A 108 2.03 3.28 6.25
C CYS A 108 2.43 3.49 7.71
N PHE A 109 1.49 3.74 8.61
CA PHE A 109 1.80 3.97 10.02
C PHE A 109 2.17 2.69 10.78
N GLU A 110 1.59 1.54 10.42
CA GLU A 110 2.05 0.22 10.89
C GLU A 110 3.53 0.01 10.54
N ARG A 111 3.91 0.26 9.27
CA ARG A 111 5.31 0.16 8.82
C ARG A 111 6.23 1.18 9.46
N ALA A 112 5.70 2.33 9.89
CA ALA A 112 6.43 3.35 10.63
C ALA A 112 6.56 3.04 12.14
N GLY A 113 5.85 2.04 12.65
CA GLY A 113 5.72 1.79 14.09
C GLY A 113 5.01 2.92 14.85
N ASP A 114 4.20 3.74 14.16
CA ASP A 114 3.49 4.88 14.74
C ASP A 114 2.08 4.46 15.19
N SER A 115 2.01 3.82 16.35
CA SER A 115 0.77 3.24 16.89
C SER A 115 -0.36 4.25 17.03
N TYR A 116 -0.05 5.51 17.38
CA TYR A 116 -1.06 6.56 17.49
C TYR A 116 -1.69 6.86 16.11
N TRP A 117 -0.87 7.12 15.10
CA TRP A 117 -1.37 7.45 13.76
C TRP A 117 -2.00 6.25 13.04
N GLU A 118 -1.51 5.04 13.28
CA GLU A 118 -2.12 3.80 12.83
C GLU A 118 -3.56 3.70 13.33
N ARG A 119 -3.75 3.73 14.66
CA ARG A 119 -5.07 3.63 15.30
C ARG A 119 -6.00 4.76 14.86
N LYS A 120 -5.48 5.99 14.78
CA LYS A 120 -6.22 7.15 14.28
C LYS A 120 -6.69 6.97 12.84
N SER A 121 -5.83 6.45 11.97
CA SER A 121 -6.15 6.19 10.56
C SER A 121 -7.18 5.08 10.41
N LYS A 122 -7.02 3.98 11.15
CA LYS A 122 -7.97 2.88 11.19
C LYS A 122 -9.36 3.34 11.63
N ALA A 123 -9.46 4.06 12.74
CA ALA A 123 -10.74 4.58 13.26
C ALA A 123 -11.42 5.54 12.26
N SER A 124 -10.62 6.40 11.61
CA SER A 124 -11.14 7.32 10.59
C SER A 124 -11.66 6.58 9.36
N GLY A 125 -10.97 5.52 8.92
CA GLY A 125 -11.40 4.65 7.84
C GLY A 125 -12.69 3.89 8.16
N LEU A 126 -12.78 3.31 9.36
CA LEU A 126 -13.98 2.64 9.84
C LEU A 126 -15.19 3.58 9.85
N ARG A 127 -15.02 4.80 10.39
CA ARG A 127 -16.07 5.81 10.40
C ARG A 127 -16.49 6.23 8.99
N ALA A 128 -15.52 6.46 8.09
CA ALA A 128 -15.82 6.83 6.71
C ALA A 128 -16.60 5.73 5.96
N ASN A 129 -16.26 4.46 6.20
CA ASN A 129 -16.98 3.33 5.63
C ASN A 129 -18.37 3.16 6.23
N ALA A 130 -18.52 3.31 7.55
CA ALA A 130 -19.82 3.28 8.19
C ALA A 130 -20.77 4.34 7.61
N ASN A 131 -20.29 5.57 7.42
CA ASN A 131 -21.08 6.63 6.81
C ASN A 131 -21.56 6.30 5.38
N ARG A 132 -20.79 5.50 4.62
CA ARG A 132 -21.19 5.03 3.28
C ARG A 132 -22.23 3.90 3.35
N LEU A 133 -22.14 3.05 4.36
CA LEU A 133 -23.02 1.88 4.53
C LEU A 133 -24.29 2.19 5.32
N ARG A 134 -24.39 3.37 5.96
CA ARG A 134 -25.47 3.73 6.88
C ARG A 134 -26.87 3.42 6.37
N ASP A 135 -27.15 3.71 5.10
CA ASP A 135 -28.49 3.53 4.51
C ASP A 135 -28.69 2.15 3.87
N LEU A 136 -27.59 1.42 3.60
CA LEU A 136 -27.60 0.13 2.92
C LEU A 136 -27.56 -1.05 3.89
N ASN A 137 -26.82 -0.91 4.98
CA ASN A 137 -26.60 -1.92 6.02
C ASN A 137 -26.33 -1.23 7.37
N PRO A 138 -27.40 -0.85 8.09
CA PRO A 138 -27.30 -0.14 9.36
C PRO A 138 -26.59 -0.94 10.45
N GLU A 139 -26.76 -2.26 10.48
CA GLU A 139 -26.13 -3.13 11.47
C GLU A 139 -24.61 -3.08 11.37
N ASP A 140 -24.06 -3.31 10.17
CA ASP A 140 -22.61 -3.25 9.94
C ASP A 140 -22.08 -1.82 10.12
N SER A 141 -22.82 -0.81 9.64
CA SER A 141 -22.49 0.60 9.88
C SER A 141 -22.35 0.90 11.37
N ASN A 142 -23.30 0.45 12.19
CA ASN A 142 -23.27 0.67 13.64
C ASN A 142 -22.13 -0.10 14.32
N ALA A 143 -21.82 -1.32 13.88
CA ALA A 143 -20.67 -2.06 14.38
C ALA A 143 -19.35 -1.32 14.10
N MET A 144 -19.18 -0.82 12.85
CA MET A 144 -17.99 -0.05 12.45
C MET A 144 -17.87 1.28 13.21
N LEU A 145 -18.98 1.99 13.43
CA LEU A 145 -18.97 3.22 14.24
C LEU A 145 -18.58 2.96 15.70
N ARG A 146 -19.05 1.84 16.27
CA ARG A 146 -18.70 1.47 17.65
C ARG A 146 -17.21 1.14 17.76
N GLU A 147 -16.66 0.34 16.83
CA GLU A 147 -15.22 0.05 16.80
C GLU A 147 -14.41 1.35 16.62
N ALA A 148 -14.83 2.24 15.72
CA ALA A 148 -14.17 3.53 15.53
C ALA A 148 -14.17 4.38 16.81
N ALA A 149 -15.30 4.44 17.52
CA ALA A 149 -15.44 5.19 18.77
C ALA A 149 -14.49 4.65 19.85
N GLU A 150 -14.45 3.34 20.05
CA GLU A 150 -13.59 2.67 21.04
C GLU A 150 -12.10 2.89 20.73
N ILE A 151 -11.72 2.85 19.45
CA ILE A 151 -10.34 3.15 19.05
C ILE A 151 -10.01 4.62 19.35
N PHE A 152 -10.88 5.56 18.98
CA PHE A 152 -10.66 6.99 19.25
C PHE A 152 -10.55 7.29 20.75
N GLU A 153 -11.42 6.70 21.57
CA GLU A 153 -11.39 6.81 23.02
C GLU A 153 -10.07 6.25 23.58
N GLY A 154 -9.66 5.06 23.11
CA GLY A 154 -8.41 4.42 23.51
C GLY A 154 -7.13 5.13 23.07
N ILE A 155 -7.20 6.16 22.21
CA ILE A 155 -6.08 7.06 21.86
C ILE A 155 -6.30 8.50 22.35
N GLY A 156 -7.31 8.73 23.19
CA GLY A 156 -7.59 10.05 23.78
C GLY A 156 -8.23 11.07 22.83
N MET A 157 -8.72 10.66 21.66
CA MET A 157 -9.43 11.53 20.72
C MET A 157 -10.92 11.65 21.08
N VAL A 158 -11.18 12.25 22.24
CA VAL A 158 -12.51 12.31 22.89
C VAL A 158 -13.59 12.95 22.00
N GLU A 159 -13.28 13.98 21.22
CA GLU A 159 -14.24 14.61 20.31
C GLU A 159 -14.64 13.68 19.16
N SER A 160 -13.68 12.96 18.60
CA SER A 160 -13.95 12.00 17.52
C SER A 160 -14.72 10.79 18.02
N ALA A 161 -14.40 10.30 19.22
CA ALA A 161 -15.16 9.25 19.90
C ALA A 161 -16.59 9.70 20.20
N ALA A 162 -16.77 10.89 20.78
CA ALA A 162 -18.09 11.45 21.07
C ALA A 162 -18.94 11.60 19.82
N GLN A 163 -18.34 12.04 18.71
CA GLN A 163 -19.05 12.15 17.45
C GLN A 163 -19.48 10.77 16.92
N CYS A 164 -18.64 9.73 17.00
CA CYS A 164 -19.05 8.38 16.64
C CYS A 164 -20.21 7.87 17.52
N PHE A 165 -20.18 8.12 18.83
CA PHE A 165 -21.29 7.76 19.73
C PHE A 165 -22.56 8.57 19.45
N SER A 166 -22.43 9.84 19.07
CA SER A 166 -23.57 10.65 18.63
C SER A 166 -24.16 10.12 17.33
N ASP A 167 -23.33 9.74 16.36
CA ASP A 167 -23.76 9.14 15.08
C ASP A 167 -24.48 7.79 15.31
N LEU A 168 -24.17 7.08 16.41
CA LEU A 168 -24.85 5.87 16.89
C LEU A 168 -26.14 6.14 17.71
N GLY A 169 -26.41 7.38 18.09
CA GLY A 169 -27.51 7.73 19.00
C GLY A 169 -27.23 7.47 20.49
N ASP A 170 -26.00 7.10 20.88
CA ASP A 170 -25.58 6.97 22.29
C ASP A 170 -25.13 8.33 22.85
N TYR A 171 -26.10 9.24 23.01
CA TYR A 171 -25.86 10.59 23.51
C TYR A 171 -25.29 10.62 24.93
N LYS A 172 -25.54 9.57 25.72
CA LYS A 172 -25.00 9.45 27.08
C LYS A 172 -23.48 9.28 27.03
N ARG A 173 -22.98 8.31 26.24
CA ARG A 173 -21.53 8.13 26.07
C ARG A 173 -20.87 9.29 25.34
N ALA A 174 -21.56 9.89 24.37
CA ALA A 174 -21.08 11.10 23.71
C ALA A 174 -20.88 12.26 24.71
N GLY A 175 -21.87 12.53 25.55
CA GLY A 175 -21.79 13.56 26.60
C GLY A 175 -20.74 13.26 27.67
N MET A 176 -20.57 11.99 28.05
CA MET A 176 -19.48 11.58 28.95
C MET A 176 -18.11 11.87 28.34
N ASN A 177 -17.86 11.48 27.09
CA ASN A 177 -16.58 11.73 26.42
C ASN A 177 -16.25 13.23 26.34
N LEU A 178 -17.23 14.08 26.01
CA LEU A 178 -17.03 15.53 25.96
C LEU A 178 -16.78 16.14 27.35
N SER A 179 -17.50 15.69 28.38
CA SER A 179 -17.31 16.20 29.74
C SER A 179 -15.94 15.80 30.30
N PHE A 180 -15.50 14.55 30.13
CA PHE A 180 -14.13 14.14 30.50
C PHE A 180 -13.06 14.92 29.74
N GLY A 181 -13.29 15.25 28.46
CA GLY A 181 -12.43 16.16 27.72
C GLY A 181 -12.30 17.52 28.40
N MET A 182 -13.43 18.18 28.68
CA MET A 182 -13.47 19.50 29.33
C MET A 182 -12.85 19.52 30.73
N TYR A 183 -13.13 18.51 31.56
CA TYR A 183 -12.55 18.38 32.91
C TYR A 183 -11.04 18.08 32.87
N GLY A 184 -10.58 17.31 31.88
CA GLY A 184 -9.15 17.08 31.65
C GLY A 184 -8.39 18.36 31.27
N TYR A 185 -8.93 19.17 30.36
CA TYR A 185 -8.32 20.45 29.96
C TYR A 185 -8.31 21.48 31.10
N THR A 186 -9.37 21.54 31.90
CA THR A 186 -9.44 22.46 33.06
C THR A 186 -8.49 22.04 34.18
N CYS A 187 -8.36 20.76 34.51
CA CYS A 187 -7.37 20.28 35.48
C CYS A 187 -5.93 20.51 35.02
N MET A 188 -5.60 20.26 33.74
CA MET A 188 -4.27 20.57 33.21
C MET A 188 -3.98 22.08 33.25
N SER A 189 -4.93 22.92 32.85
CA SER A 189 -4.77 24.38 32.90
C SER A 189 -4.54 24.90 34.33
N PHE A 190 -5.21 24.32 35.33
CA PHE A 190 -4.96 24.63 36.74
C PHE A 190 -3.56 24.16 37.20
N ALA A 191 -3.12 22.96 36.80
CA ALA A 191 -1.79 22.46 37.15
C ALA A 191 -0.66 23.36 36.58
N TYR A 192 -0.81 23.85 35.35
CA TYR A 192 0.15 24.80 34.75
C TYR A 192 0.14 26.19 35.42
N LYS A 193 -0.97 26.60 36.05
CA LYS A 193 -1.09 27.90 36.73
C LYS A 193 -0.54 27.91 38.17
N VAL A 194 -0.35 26.74 38.77
CA VAL A 194 0.21 26.59 40.13
C VAL A 194 1.73 26.40 40.11
N LEU A 195 2.31 26.10 38.93
CA LEU A 195 3.74 25.85 38.74
C LEU A 195 4.55 27.07 38.24
N TYR A 196 3.99 28.29 38.28
CA TYR A 196 4.68 29.55 38.01
C TYR A 196 4.42 30.57 39.11
#